data_AF-A0A355DUJ1-F1
#
_entry.id   AF-A0A355DUJ1-F1
#
_cell.length_a   1.000
_cell.length_b   1.000
_cell.length_c   1.000
_cell.angle_alpha   90.00
_cell.angle_beta   90.00
_cell.angle_gamma   90.00
#
_symmetry.space_group_name_H-M   'P 1'
#
loop_
_entity.id
_entity.type
_entity.pdbx_description
1 polymer ?
#
loop_
_entity_poly.entity_id
_entity_poly.type
_entity_poly.pdbx_seq_one_letter_code
_entity_poly.pdbx_strand_id
1 'polypeptide(L)'
;MIAGKFGNIGELIFEIDLIAADGERLSIDVLLDTGFTTGWLALDNQDVESLEWSKIESERAMQMARGEEFFDIYEGRVVVDGQEYIIPVLAASGIPESILGLQGLKILPLAVNFTTGVLTLG
;
A
#
# COMPACT_ATOMS: atom_id res chain seq x y z
N MET A 1 11.32 12.51 4.18
CA MET A 1 11.15 11.42 3.21
C MET A 1 11.75 10.15 3.80
N ILE A 2 11.06 9.02 3.70
CA ILE A 2 11.59 7.71 4.05
C ILE A 2 12.50 7.18 2.93
N ALA A 3 13.51 6.40 3.31
CA ALA A 3 14.36 5.69 2.37
C ALA A 3 13.72 4.34 2.01
N GLY A 4 13.75 3.98 0.73
CA GLY A 4 13.35 2.65 0.26
C GLY A 4 14.54 1.73 0.00
N LYS A 5 14.24 0.50 -0.37
CA LYS A 5 15.21 -0.51 -0.80
C LYS A 5 14.89 -1.02 -2.20
N PHE A 6 15.93 -1.24 -3.00
CA PHE A 6 15.79 -1.90 -4.29
C PHE A 6 15.78 -3.41 -4.09
N GLY A 7 14.78 -4.10 -4.63
CA GLY A 7 14.74 -5.56 -4.67
C GLY A 7 15.70 -6.16 -5.70
N ASN A 8 15.72 -7.49 -5.79
CA ASN A 8 16.71 -8.21 -6.60
C ASN A 8 16.53 -8.00 -8.10
N ILE A 9 15.32 -7.64 -8.54
CA ILE A 9 15.00 -7.37 -9.94
C ILE A 9 14.64 -5.90 -10.19
N GLY A 10 15.00 -5.00 -9.27
CA GLY A 10 14.72 -3.57 -9.37
C GLY A 10 13.38 -3.14 -8.79
N GLU A 11 12.75 -4.00 -7.98
CA GLU A 11 11.56 -3.65 -7.21
C GLU A 11 11.82 -2.44 -6.31
N LEU A 12 10.79 -1.62 -6.12
CA LEU A 12 10.85 -0.41 -5.30
C LEU A 12 10.08 -0.70 -4.01
N ILE A 13 10.79 -0.97 -2.92
CA ILE A 13 10.16 -1.41 -1.66
C ILE A 13 10.34 -0.32 -0.61
N PHE A 14 9.27 -0.05 0.13
CA PHE A 14 9.26 0.91 1.24
C PHE A 14 8.72 0.24 2.50
N GLU A 15 9.28 0.59 3.66
CA GLU A 15 8.69 0.25 4.95
C GLU A 15 7.75 1.39 5.36
N ILE A 16 6.49 1.06 5.67
CA ILE A 16 5.49 2.00 6.19
C ILE A 16 4.85 1.42 7.45
N ASP A 17 4.27 2.26 8.31
CA ASP A 17 3.49 1.75 9.43
C ASP A 17 2.00 1.73 9.10
N LEU A 18 1.31 0.70 9.55
CA LEU A 18 -0.14 0.63 9.66
C LEU A 18 -0.52 0.89 11.11
N ILE A 19 -1.67 1.53 11.35
CA ILE A 19 -2.22 1.75 12.69
C ILE A 19 -3.50 0.93 12.83
N ALA A 20 -3.48 -0.10 13.67
CA ALA A 20 -4.66 -0.91 13.99
C ALA A 20 -5.75 -0.09 14.72
N ALA A 21 -6.97 -0.62 14.81
CA ALA A 21 -8.09 0.07 15.45
C ALA A 21 -7.85 0.38 16.94
N ASP A 22 -7.07 -0.46 17.62
CA ASP A 22 -6.66 -0.28 19.01
C ASP A 22 -5.48 0.71 19.19
N GLY A 23 -4.89 1.18 18.08
CA GLY A 23 -3.77 2.11 18.05
C GLY A 23 -2.38 1.46 18.00
N GLU A 24 -2.28 0.13 17.96
CA GLU A 24 -1.01 -0.55 17.72
C GLU A 24 -0.43 -0.18 16.35
N ARG A 25 0.90 -0.04 16.28
CA ARG A 25 1.61 0.24 15.03
C ARG A 25 2.32 -1.01 14.53
N LEU A 26 2.07 -1.35 13.27
CA LEU A 26 2.69 -2.47 12.58
C LEU A 26 3.48 -1.96 11.38
N SER A 27 4.80 -2.15 11.38
CA SER A 27 5.65 -1.83 10.23
C SER A 27 5.59 -2.97 9.20
N ILE A 28 5.31 -2.62 7.95
CA ILE A 28 5.27 -3.57 6.83
C ILE A 28 6.08 -3.08 5.65
N ASP A 29 6.62 -4.02 4.87
CA ASP A 29 7.17 -3.75 3.55
C ASP A 29 6.05 -3.66 2.52
N VAL A 30 6.06 -2.61 1.69
CA VAL A 30 5.17 -2.45 0.54
C VAL A 30 5.96 -2.34 -0.74
N LEU A 31 5.51 -3.07 -1.77
CA LEU A 31 6.00 -2.93 -3.14
C LEU A 31 5.28 -1.77 -3.82
N LEU A 32 6.03 -0.78 -4.30
CA LEU A 32 5.45 0.27 -5.14
C LEU A 32 5.20 -0.27 -6.55
N ASP A 33 3.92 -0.32 -6.94
CA ASP A 33 3.47 -0.68 -8.28
C ASP A 33 2.78 0.51 -8.96
N THR A 34 3.49 1.15 -9.90
CA THR A 34 2.92 2.24 -10.71
C THR A 34 1.85 1.78 -11.71
N GLY A 35 1.78 0.47 -12.01
CA GLY A 35 0.72 -0.15 -12.80
C GLY A 35 -0.60 -0.29 -12.02
N PHE A 36 -0.55 -0.25 -10.68
CA PHE A 36 -1.74 -0.20 -9.85
C PHE A 36 -2.29 1.23 -9.76
N THR A 37 -3.07 1.60 -10.76
CA THR A 37 -3.46 3.00 -10.99
C THR A 37 -4.64 3.48 -10.16
N THR A 38 -5.45 2.59 -9.61
CA THR A 38 -6.76 2.92 -9.00
C THR A 38 -6.74 2.91 -7.47
N GLY A 39 -5.77 2.22 -6.86
CA GLY A 39 -5.63 2.12 -5.41
C GLY A 39 -4.47 2.92 -4.85
N TRP A 40 -4.54 3.17 -3.54
CA TRP A 40 -3.42 3.71 -2.78
C TRP A 40 -2.65 2.59 -2.09
N LEU A 41 -3.33 1.73 -1.32
CA LEU A 41 -2.74 0.56 -0.70
C LEU A 41 -3.62 -0.66 -0.98
N ALA A 42 -3.00 -1.79 -1.29
CA ALA A 42 -3.66 -3.09 -1.32
C ALA A 42 -2.96 -4.09 -0.40
N LEU A 43 -3.74 -4.82 0.38
CA LEU A 43 -3.27 -5.78 1.39
C LEU A 43 -4.03 -7.11 1.27
N ASP A 44 -3.45 -8.21 1.76
CA ASP A 44 -4.21 -9.45 1.90
C ASP A 44 -5.36 -9.26 2.90
N ASN A 45 -6.48 -9.93 2.65
CA ASN A 45 -7.65 -9.77 3.50
C ASN A 45 -7.42 -10.25 4.94
N GLN A 46 -6.57 -11.27 5.16
CA GLN A 46 -6.25 -11.75 6.50
C GLN A 46 -5.49 -10.70 7.31
N ASP A 47 -4.57 -9.98 6.66
CA ASP A 47 -3.81 -8.92 7.29
C ASP A 47 -4.74 -7.77 7.69
N VAL A 48 -5.64 -7.35 6.80
CA VAL A 48 -6.60 -6.27 7.08
C VAL A 48 -7.58 -6.64 8.19
N GLU A 49 -8.07 -7.89 8.21
CA GLU A 49 -8.96 -8.38 9.26
C GLU A 49 -8.29 -8.30 10.65
N SER A 50 -6.98 -8.54 10.74
CA SER A 50 -6.22 -8.44 12.00
C SER A 50 -6.06 -7.01 12.52
N LEU A 51 -6.18 -6.01 11.65
CA LEU A 51 -6.08 -4.58 12.00
C LEU A 51 -7.40 -4.01 12.55
N GLU A 52 -8.48 -4.79 12.46
CA GLU A 52 -9.84 -4.41 12.88
C GLU A 52 -10.34 -3.08 12.26
N TRP A 53 -9.86 -2.76 11.04
CA TRP A 53 -10.30 -1.56 10.34
C TRP A 53 -11.78 -1.60 9.94
N SER A 54 -12.39 -0.43 9.87
CA SER A 54 -13.79 -0.30 9.46
C SER A 54 -13.93 -0.58 7.96
N LYS A 55 -14.78 -1.55 7.60
CA LYS A 55 -15.11 -1.84 6.22
C LYS A 55 -16.03 -0.76 5.65
N ILE A 56 -15.64 -0.17 4.51
CA ILE A 56 -16.39 0.87 3.78
C ILE A 56 -17.31 0.23 2.74
N GLU A 57 -16.79 -0.71 1.96
CA GLU A 57 -17.47 -1.33 0.82
C GLU A 57 -17.04 -2.81 0.73
N SER A 58 -17.91 -3.68 0.24
CA SER A 58 -17.61 -5.09 0.02
C SER A 58 -17.83 -5.47 -1.43
N GLU A 59 -17.07 -6.45 -1.92
CA GLU A 59 -17.21 -7.03 -3.26
C GLU A 59 -17.22 -5.97 -4.38
N ARG A 60 -16.36 -4.96 -4.28
CA ARG A 60 -16.18 -3.98 -5.34
C ARG A 60 -15.47 -4.62 -6.53
N ALA A 61 -16.18 -4.69 -7.65
CA ALA A 61 -15.60 -5.14 -8.91
C ALA A 61 -14.55 -4.14 -9.42
N MET A 62 -13.38 -4.64 -9.78
CA MET A 62 -12.27 -3.88 -10.34
C MET A 62 -11.68 -4.61 -11.55
N GLN A 63 -11.43 -3.84 -12.62
CA GLN A 63 -10.74 -4.37 -13.79
C GLN A 63 -9.24 -4.47 -13.51
N MET A 64 -8.77 -5.69 -13.37
CA MET A 64 -7.35 -6.04 -13.23
C MET A 64 -6.79 -6.51 -14.57
N ALA A 65 -5.46 -6.70 -14.62
CA ALA A 65 -4.78 -7.19 -15.82
C ALA A 65 -5.25 -8.59 -16.26
N ARG A 66 -5.71 -9.43 -15.30
CA ARG A 66 -6.15 -10.81 -15.54
C ARG A 66 -7.65 -10.95 -15.75
N GLY A 67 -8.42 -9.86 -15.65
CA GLY A 67 -9.87 -9.89 -15.70
C GLY A 67 -10.48 -9.05 -14.58
N GLU A 68 -11.77 -9.23 -14.38
CA GLU A 68 -12.47 -8.61 -13.25
C GLU A 68 -12.16 -9.39 -11.96
N GLU A 69 -11.83 -8.65 -10.90
CA GLU A 69 -11.62 -9.18 -9.56
C GLU A 69 -12.42 -8.35 -8.55
N PHE A 70 -12.67 -8.92 -7.37
CA PHE A 70 -13.48 -8.30 -6.33
C PHE A 70 -12.61 -7.96 -5.12
N PHE A 71 -12.78 -6.73 -4.63
CA PHE A 71 -12.06 -6.22 -3.48
C PHE A 71 -13.02 -5.71 -2.42
N ASP A 72 -12.69 -5.94 -1.16
CA ASP A 72 -13.26 -5.18 -0.07
C ASP A 72 -12.47 -3.87 0.10
N ILE A 73 -13.15 -2.81 0.51
CA ILE A 73 -12.50 -1.53 0.85
C ILE A 73 -12.65 -1.27 2.33
N TYR A 74 -11.54 -0.92 2.97
CA TYR A 74 -11.47 -0.54 4.37
C TYR A 74 -10.97 0.90 4.53
N GLU A 75 -11.36 1.54 5.62
CA GLU A 75 -10.78 2.79 6.09
C GLU A 75 -9.47 2.47 6.83
N GLY A 76 -8.36 2.53 6.11
CA GLY A 76 -7.04 2.27 6.67
C GLY A 76 -6.38 3.50 7.25
N ARG A 77 -5.52 3.28 8.23
CA ARG A 77 -4.68 4.31 8.86
C ARG A 77 -3.22 3.95 8.67
N VAL A 78 -2.47 4.81 7.99
CA VAL A 78 -1.06 4.56 7.65
C VAL A 78 -0.17 5.71 8.09
N VAL A 79 1.10 5.41 8.39
CA VAL A 79 2.15 6.39 8.63
C VAL A 79 3.18 6.29 7.51
N VAL A 80 3.43 7.41 6.84
CA VAL A 80 4.53 7.54 5.87
C VAL A 80 5.29 8.81 6.22
N ASP A 81 6.62 8.71 6.35
CA ASP A 81 7.47 9.84 6.74
C ASP A 81 7.07 10.53 8.06
N GLY A 82 6.56 9.74 9.01
CA GLY A 82 6.05 10.23 10.29
C GLY A 82 4.70 10.96 10.21
N GLN A 83 4.11 11.07 9.02
CA GLN A 83 2.78 11.66 8.83
C GLN A 83 1.70 10.58 8.75
N GLU A 84 0.63 10.77 9.52
CA GLU A 84 -0.55 9.89 9.51
C GLU A 84 -1.52 10.26 8.37
N TYR A 85 -2.05 9.24 7.71
CA TYR A 85 -3.07 9.35 6.66
C TYR A 85 -4.21 8.38 6.91
N ILE A 86 -5.44 8.82 6.64
CA ILE A 86 -6.63 7.97 6.58
C ILE A 86 -6.97 7.76 5.10
N ILE A 87 -6.98 6.51 4.65
CA ILE A 87 -6.96 6.16 3.22
C ILE A 87 -7.90 5.00 2.93
N PRO A 88 -8.47 4.90 1.71
CA PRO A 88 -9.10 3.65 1.28
C PRO A 88 -8.02 2.60 1.03
N VAL A 89 -8.16 1.44 1.69
CA VAL A 89 -7.31 0.26 1.50
C VAL A 89 -8.11 -0.83 0.82
N LEU A 90 -7.57 -1.34 -0.28
CA LEU A 90 -8.15 -2.46 -1.02
C LEU A 90 -7.67 -3.78 -0.41
N ALA A 91 -8.59 -4.71 -0.19
CA ALA A 91 -8.29 -6.00 0.38
C ALA A 91 -8.85 -7.11 -0.52
N ALA A 92 -8.02 -8.09 -0.84
CA ALA A 92 -8.44 -9.30 -1.54
C ALA A 92 -7.59 -10.48 -1.10
N SER A 93 -8.13 -11.69 -1.30
CA SER A 93 -7.42 -12.92 -0.94
C SER A 93 -6.30 -13.23 -1.92
N GLY A 94 -5.14 -13.62 -1.40
CA GLY A 94 -4.02 -14.09 -2.21
C GLY A 94 -3.19 -12.95 -2.80
N ILE A 95 -3.20 -11.77 -2.17
CA ILE A 95 -2.23 -10.71 -2.45
C ILE A 95 -0.91 -11.11 -1.77
N PRO A 96 0.13 -11.53 -2.51
CA PRO A 96 1.34 -12.09 -1.91
C PRO A 96 2.23 -11.02 -1.28
N GLU A 97 2.15 -9.79 -1.78
CA GLU A 97 2.96 -8.65 -1.38
C GLU A 97 2.02 -7.45 -1.22
N SER A 98 2.18 -6.70 -0.13
CA SER A 98 1.43 -5.46 0.06
C SER A 98 1.81 -4.44 -1.01
N ILE A 99 0.84 -3.82 -1.66
CA ILE A 99 1.08 -2.98 -2.84
C ILE A 99 0.78 -1.51 -2.52
N LEU A 100 1.75 -0.63 -2.74
CA LEU A 100 1.55 0.80 -2.80
C LEU A 100 1.28 1.22 -4.26
N GLY A 101 0.10 1.77 -4.52
CA GLY A 101 -0.35 2.16 -5.85
C GLY A 101 -0.10 3.62 -6.21
N LEU A 102 -0.37 3.95 -7.47
CA LEU A 102 -0.13 5.27 -8.06
C LEU A 102 -0.94 6.40 -7.37
N GLN A 103 -2.09 6.09 -6.75
CA GLN A 103 -2.89 7.13 -6.09
C GLN A 103 -2.15 7.79 -4.92
N GLY A 104 -1.28 7.06 -4.21
CA GLY A 104 -0.46 7.62 -3.14
C GLY A 104 0.53 8.68 -3.63
N LEU A 105 1.04 8.53 -4.84
CA LEU A 105 2.02 9.45 -5.44
C LEU A 105 1.41 10.81 -5.82
N LYS A 106 0.09 10.98 -5.71
CA LYS A 106 -0.56 12.30 -5.84
C LYS A 106 -0.18 13.24 -4.70
N ILE A 107 0.22 12.69 -3.55
CA ILE A 107 0.57 13.47 -2.36
C ILE A 107 1.94 13.10 -1.78
N LEU A 108 2.48 11.92 -2.10
CA LEU A 108 3.80 11.46 -1.66
C LEU A 108 4.81 11.59 -2.81
N PRO A 109 5.71 12.58 -2.79
CA PRO A 109 6.83 12.67 -3.72
C PRO A 109 7.66 11.37 -3.74
N LEU A 110 7.92 10.89 -4.95
CA LEU A 110 8.80 9.74 -5.21
C LEU A 110 10.04 10.22 -5.97
N ALA A 111 11.22 9.86 -5.48
CA ALA A 111 12.47 10.01 -6.22
C ALA A 111 13.13 8.64 -6.39
N VAL A 112 13.47 8.30 -7.64
CA VAL A 112 14.13 7.05 -8.00
C VAL A 112 15.30 7.33 -8.95
N ASN A 113 16.49 6.87 -8.59
CA ASN A 113 17.65 6.87 -9.46
C ASN A 113 18.55 5.67 -9.11
N PHE A 114 18.53 4.66 -9.99
CA PHE A 114 19.33 3.45 -9.83
C PHE A 114 20.84 3.70 -9.90
N THR A 115 21.29 4.62 -10.76
CA THR A 115 22.71 4.94 -10.92
C THR A 115 23.31 5.52 -9.65
N THR A 116 22.54 6.33 -8.93
CA THR A 116 22.99 6.98 -7.69
C THR A 116 22.47 6.29 -6.43
N GLY A 117 21.73 5.18 -6.56
CA GLY A 117 21.13 4.46 -5.44
C GLY A 117 20.08 5.25 -4.65
N VAL A 118 19.41 6.22 -5.28
CA VAL A 118 18.38 7.03 -4.61
C VAL A 118 17.03 6.35 -4.77
N LEU A 119 16.39 6.05 -3.64
CA LEU A 119 14.99 5.63 -3.56
C LEU A 119 14.36 6.26 -2.32
N THR A 120 13.47 7.22 -2.50
CA THR A 120 12.82 7.92 -1.38
C THR A 120 11.36 8.22 -1.67
N LEU A 121 10.54 8.16 -0.63
CA LEU A 121 9.11 8.46 -0.66
C LEU A 121 8.74 9.40 0.49
N GLY A 122 7.85 10.38 0.24
CA GLY A 122 7.32 11.27 1.28
C GLY A 122 7.39 12.75 0.92
#